data_AF-A0A956N0E7-F1
#
_entry.id   AF-A0A956N0E7-F1
#
_cell.length_a   1.000
_cell.length_b   1.000
_cell.length_c   1.000
_cell.angle_alpha   90.00
_cell.angle_beta   90.00
_cell.angle_gamma   90.00
#
_symmetry.space_group_name_H-M   'P 1'
#
loop_
_entity.id
_entity.type
_entity.pdbx_description
1 polymer ?
#
loop_
_entity_poly.entity_id
_entity_poly.type
_entity_poly.pdbx_seq_one_letter_code
_entity_poly.pdbx_strand_id
1 'polypeptide(L)'
;PKIGDNLESYNSETFENDIENDLNNKNNLININTASIQELDTLPGIGEATANKIVNYREEKGKFNSIEEIKNVNGIGDKKYEELKTLISIE
;
A
#
# COMPACT_ATOMS: atom_id res chain seq x y z
N PRO A 1 -34.87 -35.30 15.61
CA PRO A 1 -35.32 -34.44 14.50
C PRO A 1 -34.95 -32.98 14.80
N LYS A 2 -34.35 -32.31 13.80
CA LYS A 2 -33.54 -31.10 13.89
C LYS A 2 -34.25 -29.95 14.62
N ILE A 3 -33.58 -29.39 15.64
CA ILE A 3 -33.85 -28.03 16.15
C ILE A 3 -33.34 -27.11 15.03
N GLY A 4 -34.24 -26.74 14.13
CA GLY A 4 -33.96 -25.87 12.99
C GLY A 4 -34.04 -24.43 13.44
N ASP A 5 -32.86 -23.81 13.55
CA ASP A 5 -32.54 -22.45 13.09
C ASP A 5 -33.73 -21.51 12.88
N ASN A 6 -34.07 -20.75 13.91
CA ASN A 6 -34.69 -19.44 13.74
C ASN A 6 -33.70 -18.42 14.31
N LEU A 7 -32.67 -18.12 13.51
CA LEU A 7 -31.83 -16.96 13.74
C LEU A 7 -32.68 -15.76 13.35
N GLU A 8 -33.31 -15.20 14.38
CA GLU A 8 -34.15 -14.02 14.31
C GLU A 8 -33.39 -12.93 13.56
N SER A 9 -34.04 -12.44 12.50
CA SER A 9 -33.58 -11.38 11.61
C SER A 9 -33.20 -10.14 12.41
N TYR A 10 -31.93 -10.03 12.80
CA TYR A 10 -31.32 -8.77 13.16
C TYR A 10 -31.19 -7.96 11.88
N ASN A 11 -32.06 -6.96 11.73
CA ASN A 11 -31.97 -5.96 10.69
C ASN A 11 -30.55 -5.36 10.70
N SER A 12 -29.73 -5.77 9.73
CA SER A 12 -28.35 -5.34 9.53
C SER A 12 -28.29 -4.01 8.76
N GLU A 13 -29.20 -3.09 9.02
CA GLU A 13 -29.16 -1.74 8.43
C GLU A 13 -28.46 -0.77 9.37
N THR A 14 -27.21 -1.02 9.81
CA THR A 14 -26.38 0.07 10.38
C THR A 14 -24.87 -0.15 10.60
N PHE A 15 -24.22 -1.23 10.11
CA PHE A 15 -22.78 -1.45 10.42
C PHE A 15 -21.86 -1.70 9.22
N GLU A 16 -22.29 -1.41 7.99
CA GLU A 16 -21.49 -1.73 6.79
C GLU A 16 -20.65 -0.57 6.23
N ASN A 17 -20.90 0.68 6.64
CA ASN A 17 -20.25 1.85 6.01
C ASN A 17 -18.82 2.18 6.51
N ASP A 18 -18.42 1.66 7.69
CA ASP A 18 -17.10 1.97 8.26
C ASP A 18 -16.04 0.91 7.94
N ILE A 19 -16.45 -0.34 7.71
CA ILE A 19 -15.52 -1.46 7.42
C ILE A 19 -15.04 -1.40 5.96
N GLU A 20 -15.90 -0.96 5.03
CA GLU A 20 -15.57 -0.91 3.61
C GLU A 20 -14.50 0.17 3.30
N ASN A 21 -14.49 1.28 4.04
CA ASN A 21 -13.47 2.33 3.87
C ASN A 21 -12.08 1.90 4.36
N ASP A 22 -11.96 1.08 5.40
CA ASP A 22 -10.66 0.65 5.93
C ASP A 22 -10.02 -0.46 5.06
N LEU A 23 -10.85 -1.31 4.43
CA LEU A 23 -10.40 -2.30 3.45
C LEU A 23 -10.05 -1.67 2.10
N ASN A 24 -10.80 -0.66 1.64
CA ASN A 24 -10.49 0.05 0.40
C ASN A 24 -9.28 0.98 0.53
N ASN A 25 -8.99 1.53 1.72
CA ASN A 25 -7.76 2.31 1.95
C ASN A 25 -6.49 1.46 1.96
N LYS A 26 -6.57 0.16 2.30
CA LYS A 26 -5.43 -0.77 2.14
C LYS A 26 -5.11 -1.10 0.69
N ASN A 27 -6.07 -0.98 -0.23
CA ASN A 27 -5.87 -1.25 -1.65
C ASN A 27 -5.22 -0.11 -2.45
N ASN A 28 -5.01 1.06 -1.84
CA ASN A 28 -4.37 2.21 -2.51
C ASN A 28 -2.87 2.32 -2.26
N LEU A 29 -2.28 1.38 -1.50
CA LEU A 29 -0.85 1.38 -1.26
C LEU A 29 -0.08 0.89 -2.49
N ILE A 30 0.93 1.66 -2.88
CA ILE A 30 1.77 1.33 -4.01
C ILE A 30 2.85 0.37 -3.55
N ASN A 31 2.82 -0.84 -4.09
CA ASN A 31 3.80 -1.87 -3.75
C ASN A 31 5.14 -1.57 -4.42
N ILE A 32 6.16 -1.18 -3.65
CA ILE A 32 7.46 -0.78 -4.21
C ILE A 32 8.25 -1.94 -4.84
N ASN A 33 7.88 -3.18 -4.54
CA ASN A 33 8.48 -4.38 -5.13
C ASN A 33 7.91 -4.72 -6.52
N THR A 34 6.70 -4.28 -6.84
CA THR A 34 6.00 -4.67 -8.07
C THR A 34 5.50 -3.51 -8.91
N ALA A 35 5.34 -2.32 -8.32
CA ALA A 35 4.84 -1.13 -9.00
C ALA A 35 5.70 -0.77 -10.22
N SER A 36 5.01 -0.28 -11.25
CA SER A 36 5.56 0.31 -12.45
C SER A 36 6.14 1.71 -12.17
N ILE A 37 6.92 2.22 -13.12
CA ILE A 37 7.47 3.58 -13.05
C ILE A 37 6.33 4.59 -12.94
N GLN A 38 5.26 4.41 -13.71
CA GLN A 38 4.10 5.31 -13.73
C GLN A 38 3.38 5.33 -12.38
N GLU A 39 3.20 4.18 -11.74
CA GLU A 39 2.60 4.12 -10.40
C GLU A 39 3.49 4.82 -9.37
N LEU A 40 4.80 4.56 -9.39
CA LEU A 40 5.74 5.22 -8.49
C LEU A 40 5.80 6.75 -8.71
N ASP A 41 5.65 7.22 -9.95
CA ASP A 41 5.61 8.64 -10.33
C ASP A 41 4.35 9.36 -9.80
N THR A 42 3.30 8.63 -9.41
CA THR A 42 2.13 9.22 -8.74
C THR A 42 2.40 9.61 -7.30
N LEU A 43 3.49 9.13 -6.70
CA LEU A 43 3.81 9.38 -5.31
C LEU A 43 4.35 10.81 -5.12
N PRO A 44 3.98 11.48 -4.01
CA PRO A 44 4.44 12.85 -3.76
C PRO A 44 5.97 12.92 -3.68
N GLY A 45 6.56 13.80 -4.48
CA GLY A 45 8.01 14.00 -4.51
C GLY A 45 8.82 12.90 -5.19
N ILE A 46 8.15 11.94 -5.85
CA ILE A 46 8.75 10.94 -6.73
C ILE A 46 8.41 11.34 -8.17
N GLY A 47 9.43 11.75 -8.92
CA GLY A 47 9.33 11.90 -10.37
C GLY A 47 9.87 10.67 -11.10
N GLU A 48 9.68 10.58 -12.41
CA GLU A 48 10.23 9.54 -13.30
C GLU A 48 11.68 9.16 -12.97
N ALA A 49 12.57 10.13 -12.75
CA ALA A 49 13.96 9.88 -12.41
C ALA A 49 14.16 9.15 -11.07
N THR A 50 13.32 9.41 -10.06
CA THR A 50 13.36 8.72 -8.77
C THR A 50 12.64 7.37 -8.86
N ALA A 51 11.52 7.28 -9.57
CA ALA A 51 10.83 6.03 -9.84
C ALA A 51 11.75 5.00 -10.51
N ASN A 52 12.50 5.42 -11.54
CA ASN A 52 13.53 4.58 -12.17
C ASN A 52 14.58 4.08 -11.17
N LYS A 53 15.01 4.92 -10.22
CA LYS A 53 15.98 4.50 -9.19
C LYS A 53 15.41 3.48 -8.22
N ILE A 54 14.12 3.54 -7.91
CA ILE A 54 13.45 2.52 -7.07
C ILE A 54 13.44 1.18 -7.81
N VAL A 55 13.07 1.18 -9.10
CA VAL A 55 13.09 -0.04 -9.94
C VAL A 55 14.51 -0.60 -10.05
N ASN A 56 15.50 0.23 -10.38
CA ASN A 56 16.89 -0.21 -10.46
C ASN A 56 17.40 -0.75 -9.11
N TYR A 57 17.01 -0.13 -7.99
CA TYR A 57 17.39 -0.61 -6.66
C TYR A 57 16.88 -2.04 -6.43
N ARG A 58 15.61 -2.33 -6.72
CA ARG A 58 15.07 -3.69 -6.52
C ARG A 58 15.62 -4.71 -7.51
N GLU A 59 16.07 -4.28 -8.69
CA GLU A 59 16.74 -5.13 -9.67
C GLU A 59 18.19 -5.47 -9.26
N GLU A 60 18.92 -4.50 -8.70
CA GLU A 60 20.33 -4.68 -8.31
C GLU A 60 20.51 -5.29 -6.92
N LYS A 61 19.68 -4.89 -5.96
CA LYS A 61 19.77 -5.30 -4.55
C LYS A 61 18.79 -6.40 -4.17
N GLY A 62 17.80 -6.66 -5.01
CA GLY A 62 16.66 -7.51 -4.70
C GLY A 62 15.50 -6.72 -4.08
N LYS A 63 14.40 -7.41 -3.81
CA LYS A 63 13.19 -6.83 -3.25
C LYS A 63 13.45 -6.13 -1.91
N PHE A 64 12.70 -5.06 -1.67
CA PHE A 64 12.62 -4.37 -0.39
C PHE A 64 11.98 -5.30 0.66
N ASN A 65 12.64 -5.46 1.80
CA ASN A 65 12.15 -6.28 2.93
C ASN A 65 11.40 -5.45 3.97
N SER A 66 11.55 -4.13 3.94
CA SER A 66 10.79 -3.18 4.75
C SER A 66 10.55 -1.89 3.97
N ILE A 67 9.52 -1.12 4.34
CA ILE A 67 9.24 0.17 3.70
C ILE A 67 10.39 1.16 3.94
N GLU A 68 11.11 1.06 5.05
CA GLU A 68 12.24 1.94 5.41
C GLU A 68 13.42 1.79 4.46
N GLU A 69 13.61 0.62 3.85
CA GLU A 69 14.70 0.36 2.90
C GLU A 69 14.63 1.27 1.66
N ILE A 70 13.45 1.85 1.37
CA ILE A 70 13.30 2.84 0.30
C ILE A 70 14.19 4.07 0.49
N LYS A 71 14.61 4.38 1.73
CA LYS A 71 15.57 5.45 2.03
C LYS A 71 16.97 5.20 1.47
N ASN A 72 17.29 3.95 1.13
CA ASN A 72 18.55 3.62 0.48
C ASN A 72 18.57 4.01 -1.00
N VAL A 73 17.41 4.37 -1.57
CA VAL A 73 17.30 4.85 -2.96
C VAL A 73 17.74 6.31 -3.03
N ASN A 74 18.70 6.59 -3.92
CA ASN A 74 19.22 7.95 -4.09
C ASN A 74 18.12 8.95 -4.49
N GLY A 75 17.91 9.96 -3.65
CA GLY A 75 16.88 10.98 -3.84
C GLY A 75 15.63 10.77 -2.99
N ILE A 76 15.62 9.76 -2.12
CA ILE A 76 14.61 9.53 -1.07
C ILE A 76 15.31 9.67 0.29
N GLY A 77 15.20 10.87 0.88
CA GLY A 77 15.65 11.12 2.25
C GLY A 77 14.50 11.03 3.25
N ASP A 78 14.78 11.25 4.53
CA ASP A 78 13.80 11.11 5.62
C ASP A 78 12.52 11.91 5.37
N LYS A 79 12.62 13.15 4.86
CA LYS A 79 11.44 13.96 4.56
C LYS A 79 10.50 13.27 3.57
N LYS A 80 11.04 12.73 2.46
CA LYS A 80 10.23 12.04 1.47
C LYS A 80 9.71 10.73 2.02
N TYR A 81 10.54 9.99 2.75
CA TYR A 81 10.09 8.76 3.41
C TYR A 81 8.87 8.99 4.29
N GLU A 82 8.85 10.06 5.10
CA GLU A 82 7.71 10.38 5.96
C GLU A 82 6.42 10.68 5.16
N GLU A 83 6.54 11.27 3.97
CA GLU A 83 5.41 11.50 3.06
C GLU A 83 4.95 10.21 2.35
N LEU A 84 5.87 9.25 2.15
CA LEU A 84 5.63 8.03 1.38
C LEU A 84 5.19 6.85 2.24
N LYS A 85 5.62 6.75 3.49
CA LYS A 85 5.45 5.55 4.34
C LYS A 85 4.00 5.10 4.51
N THR A 86 3.04 6.01 4.37
CA THR A 86 1.59 5.73 4.46
C THR A 86 0.93 5.47 3.11
N LEU A 87 1.69 5.56 2.00
CA LEU A 87 1.24 5.41 0.62
C LEU A 87 1.87 4.21 -0.09
N ILE A 88 2.80 3.51 0.56
CA ILE A 88 3.57 2.41 -0.02
C ILE A 88 3.43 1.11 0.78
N SER A 89 3.62 -0.02 0.11
CA SER A 89 3.66 -1.37 0.70
C SER A 89 4.77 -2.23 0.07
N ILE A 90 5.00 -3.43 0.59
CA ILE A 90 6.05 -4.36 0.13
C ILE A 90 5.55 -5.79 -0.13
N GLU A 91 4.23 -6.00 -0.21
CA GLU A 91 3.57 -7.33 -0.28
C GLU A 91 4.13 -8.27 -1.37
#